data_AF-A0AAN6QJT2-F1
#
_entry.id   AF-A0AAN6QJT2-F1
#
_cell.length_a   1.000
_cell.length_b   1.000
_cell.length_c   1.000
_cell.angle_alpha   90.00
_cell.angle_beta   90.00
_cell.angle_gamma   90.00
#
_symmetry.space_group_name_H-M   'P 1'
#
loop_
_entity.id
_entity.type
_entity.pdbx_description
1 polymer ?
#
loop_
_entity_poly.entity_id
_entity_poly.type
_entity_poly.pdbx_seq_one_letter_code
_entity_poly.pdbx_strand_id
1 'polypeptide(L)'
;AIAQVISLRRKVNDLAATIAKFTDAADIYLVAYIISLASASAVTQPARLLSHFDARLKSIARDVVSNSTIDEESVLREILERCYSQAVDAHGALNCNDYYIPLDYPVNPYDPDFESEQYYEHEDRLDIDEVNAAWFARECERRANNPEKREEEWIGFWFQALGNCPHGPTLFNPQTSVLQCRDFPYLWRLTDVPRYLFRAFDVDSFGQSDERVVASAESVSAFSGQRSRIDLFSRTSVEAARMLYEHLDNKRFGLGNCLDNLMSWSSSLLFVIQCAIWRCHRAGRAPSEVKICAVDTTKFPKGQFARDMFLLQAYRQTADLNINMRRFFDFRLGNEQYDNGEFLSQGEVHHGGRSCVFSLSQLIQAGLHDLYPDLAEESGMKFWTNRVKVLRSRWSADDHPTTRVDIQTALGLATACFRQFDATDVALLLLSFKNRKLKATTVQDSLENPKKYGPLEVQRYISIAETV
;
A
#
# COMPACT_ATOMS: atom_id res chain seq x y z
N ALA A 1 17.67 33.68 -45.53
CA ALA A 1 16.42 33.26 -44.86
C ALA A 1 16.08 31.78 -45.14
N ILE A 2 15.63 31.39 -46.34
CA ILE A 2 15.16 30.01 -46.64
C ILE A 2 16.23 28.94 -46.38
N ALA A 3 17.47 29.14 -46.83
CA ALA A 3 18.56 28.19 -46.60
C ALA A 3 18.89 27.97 -45.10
N GLN A 4 18.75 29.02 -44.28
CA GLN A 4 18.94 28.93 -42.83
C GLN A 4 17.78 28.16 -42.17
N VAL A 5 16.54 28.35 -42.62
CA VAL A 5 15.37 27.59 -42.15
C VAL A 5 15.50 26.11 -42.50
N ILE A 6 15.95 25.78 -43.72
CA ILE A 6 16.19 24.38 -44.14
C ILE A 6 17.31 23.75 -43.30
N SER A 7 18.38 24.50 -43.00
CA SER A 7 19.48 24.03 -42.14
C SER A 7 19.02 23.76 -40.71
N LEU A 8 18.21 24.67 -40.14
CA LEU A 8 17.59 24.49 -38.82
C LEU A 8 16.70 23.25 -38.79
N ARG A 9 15.83 23.06 -39.80
CA ARG A 9 14.96 21.88 -39.87
C ARG A 9 15.75 20.57 -39.90
N ARG A 10 16.88 20.53 -40.62
CA ARG A 10 17.78 19.36 -40.63
C ARG A 10 18.36 19.08 -39.24
N LYS A 11 18.88 20.12 -38.56
CA LYS A 11 19.41 19.98 -37.19
C LYS A 11 18.37 19.51 -36.18
N VAL A 12 17.13 19.99 -36.30
CA VAL A 12 16.01 19.54 -35.46
C VAL A 12 15.70 18.05 -35.69
N ASN A 13 15.69 17.60 -36.95
CA ASN A 13 15.48 16.18 -37.27
C ASN A 13 16.63 15.29 -36.76
N ASP A 14 17.88 15.73 -36.91
CA ASP A 14 19.05 15.00 -36.41
C ASP A 14 19.01 14.89 -34.88
N LEU A 15 18.66 15.99 -34.18
CA LEU A 15 18.47 15.98 -32.74
C LEU A 15 17.34 15.03 -32.32
N ALA A 16 16.21 15.04 -33.02
CA ALA A 16 15.10 14.13 -32.75
C ALA A 16 15.50 12.66 -32.93
N ALA A 17 16.29 12.34 -33.96
CA ALA A 17 16.81 10.99 -34.18
C ALA A 17 17.81 10.55 -33.08
N THR A 18 18.67 11.45 -32.62
CA THR A 18 19.58 11.17 -31.49
C THR A 18 18.82 10.96 -30.19
N ILE A 19 17.80 11.79 -29.91
CA ILE A 19 16.91 11.62 -28.75
C ILE A 19 16.24 10.24 -28.80
N ALA A 20 15.68 9.84 -29.94
CA ALA A 20 15.03 8.54 -30.08
C ALA A 20 15.97 7.36 -29.79
N LYS A 21 17.23 7.42 -30.28
CA LYS A 21 18.25 6.39 -29.98
C LYS A 21 18.62 6.34 -28.51
N PHE A 22 18.73 7.50 -27.86
CA PHE A 22 19.02 7.58 -26.44
C PHE A 22 17.87 7.00 -25.61
N THR A 23 16.63 7.32 -25.95
CA THR A 23 15.43 6.75 -25.31
C THR A 23 15.39 5.23 -25.44
N ASP A 24 15.63 4.69 -26.64
CA ASP A 24 15.63 3.23 -26.85
C ASP A 24 16.75 2.53 -26.04
N ALA A 25 17.95 3.11 -26.00
CA ALA A 25 19.04 2.58 -25.18
C ALA A 25 18.74 2.65 -23.67
N ALA A 26 18.13 3.74 -23.21
CA ALA A 26 17.70 3.90 -21.82
C ALA A 26 16.62 2.89 -21.44
N ASP A 27 15.65 2.63 -22.33
CA ASP A 27 14.60 1.64 -22.14
C ASP A 27 15.18 0.22 -22.01
N ILE A 28 16.15 -0.14 -22.87
CA ILE A 28 16.85 -1.45 -22.79
C ILE A 28 17.61 -1.58 -21.47
N TYR A 29 18.35 -0.53 -21.08
CA TYR A 29 19.10 -0.52 -19.83
C TYR A 29 18.17 -0.67 -18.62
N LEU A 30 17.04 0.04 -18.61
CA LEU A 30 16.05 -0.02 -17.53
C LEU A 30 15.50 -1.44 -17.35
N VAL A 31 15.07 -2.10 -18.43
CA VAL A 31 14.56 -3.48 -18.36
C VAL A 31 15.64 -4.43 -17.84
N ALA A 32 16.87 -4.32 -18.35
CA ALA A 32 18.00 -5.13 -17.87
C ALA A 32 18.30 -4.88 -16.38
N TYR A 33 18.19 -3.63 -15.93
CA TYR A 33 18.42 -3.26 -14.55
C TYR A 33 17.33 -3.80 -13.62
N ILE A 34 16.05 -3.67 -13.98
CA ILE A 34 14.91 -4.25 -13.25
C ILE A 34 15.11 -5.77 -13.08
N ILE A 35 15.51 -6.45 -14.16
CA ILE A 35 15.83 -7.89 -14.11
C ILE A 35 16.94 -8.15 -13.10
N SER A 36 18.02 -7.36 -13.13
CA SER A 36 19.15 -7.54 -12.21
C SER A 36 18.75 -7.41 -10.73
N LEU A 37 17.76 -6.56 -10.42
CA LEU A 37 17.26 -6.39 -9.06
C LEU A 37 16.52 -7.62 -8.52
N ALA A 38 15.86 -8.40 -9.39
CA ALA A 38 15.16 -9.62 -8.99
C ALA A 38 16.00 -10.91 -9.14
N SER A 39 17.09 -10.87 -9.93
CA SER A 39 17.81 -12.06 -10.43
C SER A 39 18.67 -12.81 -9.40
N ALA A 40 18.55 -12.56 -8.11
CA ALA A 40 19.19 -13.42 -7.10
C ALA A 40 18.57 -14.84 -7.06
N SER A 41 17.36 -15.02 -7.61
CA SER A 41 16.73 -16.34 -7.77
C SER A 41 16.59 -16.68 -9.26
N ALA A 42 17.38 -17.66 -9.72
CA ALA A 42 17.34 -18.16 -11.10
C ALA A 42 15.97 -18.82 -11.39
N VAL A 43 15.03 -18.08 -11.98
CA VAL A 43 13.76 -18.62 -12.48
C VAL A 43 13.64 -18.25 -13.97
N THR A 44 13.45 -19.25 -14.82
CA THR A 44 13.32 -19.11 -16.29
C THR A 44 11.97 -18.53 -16.73
N GLN A 45 10.95 -18.59 -15.89
CA GLN A 45 9.58 -18.18 -16.20
C GLN A 45 9.36 -16.64 -16.20
N PRO A 46 9.90 -15.86 -15.23
CA PRO A 46 9.86 -14.39 -15.29
C PRO A 46 10.45 -13.81 -16.57
N ALA A 47 11.50 -14.41 -17.13
CA ALA A 47 12.13 -13.89 -18.36
C ALA A 47 11.19 -13.90 -19.57
N ARG A 48 10.31 -14.91 -19.70
CA ARG A 48 9.31 -14.98 -20.78
C ARG A 48 8.21 -13.95 -20.60
N LEU A 49 7.73 -13.78 -19.36
CA LEU A 49 6.73 -12.75 -19.01
C LEU A 49 7.26 -11.34 -19.26
N LEU A 50 8.51 -11.08 -18.88
CA LEU A 50 9.17 -9.79 -19.12
C LEU A 50 9.27 -9.48 -20.62
N SER A 51 9.62 -10.47 -21.44
CA SER A 51 9.64 -10.31 -22.90
C SER A 51 8.25 -10.01 -23.47
N HIS A 52 7.22 -10.72 -23.00
CA HIS A 52 5.84 -10.46 -23.41
C HIS A 52 5.36 -9.04 -23.04
N PHE A 53 5.74 -8.53 -21.88
CA PHE A 53 5.33 -7.22 -21.38
C PHE A 53 6.29 -6.07 -21.71
N ASP A 54 7.35 -6.29 -22.50
CA ASP A 54 8.41 -5.30 -22.78
C ASP A 54 7.85 -3.93 -23.21
N ALA A 55 6.93 -3.91 -24.17
CA ALA A 55 6.31 -2.67 -24.64
C ALA A 55 5.51 -1.95 -23.54
N ARG A 56 4.81 -2.69 -22.68
CA ARG A 56 4.02 -2.14 -21.57
C ARG A 56 4.93 -1.60 -20.47
N LEU A 57 6.02 -2.31 -20.15
CA LEU A 57 7.04 -1.86 -19.20
C LEU A 57 7.69 -0.55 -19.64
N LYS A 58 8.11 -0.46 -20.91
CA LYS A 58 8.65 0.77 -21.49
C LYS A 58 7.64 1.91 -21.45
N SER A 59 6.36 1.63 -21.73
CA SER A 59 5.30 2.64 -21.62
C SER A 59 5.16 3.18 -20.20
N ILE A 60 5.18 2.32 -19.18
CA ILE A 60 5.11 2.72 -17.77
C ILE A 60 6.33 3.57 -17.39
N ALA A 61 7.53 3.14 -17.79
CA ALA A 61 8.76 3.88 -17.51
C ALA A 61 8.74 5.29 -18.10
N ARG A 62 8.34 5.41 -19.37
CA ARG A 62 8.25 6.71 -20.05
C ARG A 62 7.18 7.61 -19.44
N ASP A 63 6.05 7.06 -19.01
CA ASP A 63 4.99 7.80 -18.30
C ASP A 63 5.52 8.41 -17.00
N VAL A 64 6.24 7.62 -16.20
CA VAL A 64 6.86 8.11 -14.95
C VAL A 64 7.91 9.19 -15.23
N VAL A 65 8.83 8.95 -16.17
CA VAL A 65 9.90 9.91 -16.52
C VAL A 65 9.34 11.21 -17.09
N SER A 66 8.23 11.16 -17.83
CA SER A 66 7.63 12.35 -18.43
C SER A 66 6.85 13.21 -17.42
N ASN A 67 6.32 12.58 -16.37
CA ASN A 67 5.52 13.24 -15.34
C ASN A 67 6.31 13.60 -14.08
N SER A 68 7.53 13.09 -13.92
CA SER A 68 8.31 13.31 -12.70
C SER A 68 8.93 14.72 -12.68
N THR A 69 8.48 15.56 -11.75
CA THR A 69 9.25 16.73 -11.26
C THR A 69 10.26 16.31 -10.18
N ILE A 70 10.66 15.04 -10.16
CA ILE A 70 11.16 14.34 -8.97
C ILE A 70 12.65 14.04 -9.12
N ASP A 71 13.32 13.95 -7.98
CA ASP A 71 14.72 13.59 -7.80
C ASP A 71 15.09 12.27 -8.53
N GLU A 72 16.29 12.23 -9.12
CA GLU A 72 16.76 11.11 -9.96
C GLU A 72 16.71 9.77 -9.20
N GLU A 73 16.97 9.78 -7.89
CA GLU A 73 16.96 8.59 -7.02
C GLU A 73 15.56 7.98 -6.83
N SER A 74 14.49 8.74 -7.09
CA SER A 74 13.10 8.30 -6.87
C SER A 74 12.44 7.66 -8.10
N VAL A 75 12.97 7.94 -9.30
CA VAL A 75 12.34 7.56 -10.57
C VAL A 75 12.25 6.04 -10.70
N LEU A 76 13.34 5.33 -10.41
CA LEU A 76 13.37 3.88 -10.48
C LEU A 76 12.36 3.25 -9.50
N ARG A 77 12.31 3.74 -8.26
CA ARG A 77 11.37 3.27 -7.25
C ARG A 77 9.93 3.45 -7.74
N GLU A 78 9.59 4.61 -8.28
CA GLU A 78 8.24 4.87 -8.78
C GLU A 78 7.86 3.98 -9.97
N ILE A 79 8.81 3.73 -10.89
CA ILE A 79 8.62 2.77 -11.99
C ILE A 79 8.32 1.38 -11.44
N LEU A 80 9.12 0.90 -10.49
CA LEU A 80 8.93 -0.42 -9.88
C LEU A 80 7.62 -0.51 -9.08
N GLU A 81 7.26 0.53 -8.32
CA GLU A 81 6.00 0.59 -7.57
C GLU A 81 4.80 0.52 -8.54
N ARG A 82 4.85 1.26 -9.66
CA ARG A 82 3.79 1.27 -10.67
C ARG A 82 3.70 -0.06 -11.41
N CYS A 83 4.83 -0.66 -11.79
CA CYS A 83 4.86 -2.00 -12.38
C CYS A 83 4.28 -3.05 -11.41
N TYR A 84 4.67 -3.00 -10.14
CA TYR A 84 4.12 -3.89 -9.12
C TYR A 84 2.60 -3.73 -8.97
N SER A 85 2.11 -2.50 -8.86
CA SER A 85 0.66 -2.25 -8.78
C SER A 85 -0.09 -2.81 -10.00
N GLN A 86 0.46 -2.65 -11.21
CA GLN A 86 -0.12 -3.21 -12.43
C GLN A 86 -0.02 -4.74 -12.52
N ALA A 87 0.94 -5.37 -11.82
CA ALA A 87 1.08 -6.81 -11.79
C ALA A 87 0.12 -7.49 -10.80
N VAL A 88 -0.19 -6.81 -9.68
CA VAL A 88 -1.08 -7.35 -8.63
C VAL A 88 -2.56 -6.96 -8.83
N ASP A 89 -2.85 -5.99 -9.70
CA ASP A 89 -4.23 -5.67 -10.07
C ASP A 89 -4.76 -6.69 -11.08
N ALA A 90 -5.96 -7.22 -10.85
CA ALA A 90 -6.64 -8.16 -11.74
C ALA A 90 -6.86 -7.58 -13.15
N HIS A 91 -6.99 -6.26 -13.25
CA HIS A 91 -7.16 -5.53 -14.52
C HIS A 91 -5.92 -4.74 -14.92
N GLY A 92 -4.79 -4.97 -14.23
CA GLY A 92 -3.57 -4.25 -14.47
C GLY A 92 -2.91 -4.69 -15.77
N ALA A 93 -2.22 -3.75 -16.43
CA ALA A 93 -1.55 -3.96 -17.70
C ALA A 93 -0.38 -4.96 -17.62
N LEU A 94 0.04 -5.37 -16.42
CA LEU A 94 1.09 -6.38 -16.23
C LEU A 94 0.55 -7.63 -15.52
N ASN A 95 -0.77 -7.83 -15.52
CA ASN A 95 -1.37 -9.02 -14.91
C ASN A 95 -0.90 -10.27 -15.66
N CYS A 96 -0.39 -11.27 -14.94
CA CYS A 96 0.16 -12.47 -15.58
C CYS A 96 -0.88 -13.28 -16.35
N ASN A 97 -2.17 -13.15 -16.03
CA ASN A 97 -3.23 -13.87 -16.73
C ASN A 97 -3.33 -13.44 -18.19
N ASP A 98 -3.02 -12.18 -18.53
CA ASP A 98 -3.00 -11.69 -19.91
C ASP A 98 -2.06 -12.50 -20.82
N TYR A 99 -0.97 -13.03 -20.27
CA TYR A 99 -0.04 -13.89 -21.01
C TYR A 99 -0.63 -15.28 -21.28
N TYR A 100 -1.57 -15.73 -20.45
CA TYR A 100 -2.17 -17.07 -20.53
C TYR A 100 -3.59 -17.09 -21.11
N ILE A 101 -4.12 -15.93 -21.55
CA ILE A 101 -5.39 -15.87 -22.30
C ILE A 101 -5.24 -16.67 -23.60
N PRO A 102 -6.14 -17.61 -23.91
CA PRO A 102 -6.12 -18.31 -25.19
C PRO A 102 -6.27 -17.31 -26.34
N LEU A 103 -5.33 -17.32 -27.28
CA LEU A 103 -5.55 -16.69 -28.58
C LEU A 103 -6.69 -17.45 -29.28
N ASP A 104 -7.69 -16.74 -29.80
CA ASP A 104 -8.77 -17.34 -30.60
C ASP A 104 -8.19 -18.28 -31.67
N TYR A 105 -8.70 -19.50 -31.69
CA TYR A 105 -8.20 -20.66 -32.43
C TYR A 105 -7.99 -20.40 -33.94
N PRO A 106 -6.94 -20.98 -34.56
CA PRO A 106 -7.14 -21.70 -35.81
C PRO A 106 -7.95 -22.97 -35.48
N VAL A 107 -9.07 -23.16 -36.19
CA VAL A 107 -9.93 -24.35 -36.15
C VAL A 107 -9.10 -25.62 -35.94
N ASN A 108 -9.47 -26.45 -34.96
CA ASN A 108 -8.86 -27.75 -34.74
C ASN A 108 -8.81 -28.52 -36.08
N PRO A 109 -7.62 -28.80 -36.65
CA PRO A 109 -7.52 -29.55 -37.90
C PRO A 109 -7.94 -31.02 -37.75
N TYR A 110 -8.22 -31.46 -36.51
CA TYR A 110 -8.74 -32.77 -36.16
C TYR A 110 -10.18 -32.68 -35.64
N ASP A 111 -11.04 -31.94 -36.33
CA ASP A 111 -12.47 -32.16 -36.23
C ASP A 111 -12.78 -33.52 -36.88
N PRO A 112 -13.16 -34.56 -36.10
CA PRO A 112 -13.46 -35.88 -36.66
C PRO A 112 -14.67 -35.87 -37.62
N ASP A 113 -15.46 -34.79 -37.63
CA ASP A 113 -16.60 -34.62 -38.53
C ASP A 113 -16.23 -33.86 -39.82
N PHE A 114 -14.99 -33.37 -39.97
CA PHE A 114 -14.52 -32.68 -41.19
C PHE A 114 -13.89 -33.66 -42.19
N GLU A 115 -14.74 -34.50 -42.79
CA GLU A 115 -14.36 -35.33 -43.94
C GLU A 115 -14.31 -34.47 -45.22
N SER A 116 -13.16 -33.87 -45.53
CA SER A 116 -12.88 -33.43 -46.90
C SER A 116 -11.77 -34.30 -47.48
N GLU A 117 -12.13 -35.16 -48.44
CA GLU A 117 -11.26 -36.14 -49.13
C GLU A 117 -10.08 -35.53 -49.94
N GLN A 118 -9.77 -34.24 -49.76
CA GLN A 118 -8.62 -33.58 -50.40
C GLN A 118 -7.39 -33.48 -49.48
N TYR A 119 -7.40 -34.16 -48.33
CA TYR A 119 -6.41 -33.99 -47.25
C TYR A 119 -5.07 -34.74 -47.43
N TYR A 120 -4.78 -35.24 -48.64
CA TYR A 120 -3.66 -36.18 -48.89
C TYR A 120 -2.66 -35.77 -49.96
N GLU A 121 -2.54 -34.49 -50.31
CA GLU A 121 -1.43 -34.05 -51.16
C GLU A 121 -0.67 -32.83 -50.59
N HIS A 122 0.65 -33.00 -50.55
CA HIS A 122 1.72 -32.00 -50.50
C HIS A 122 2.53 -31.80 -49.21
N GLU A 123 3.83 -31.64 -49.46
CA GLU A 123 5.00 -31.67 -48.58
C GLU A 123 5.12 -30.45 -47.64
N ASP A 124 4.05 -29.64 -47.50
CA ASP A 124 3.97 -28.49 -46.58
C ASP A 124 3.64 -28.88 -45.12
N ARG A 125 3.55 -30.18 -44.82
CA ARG A 125 3.17 -30.70 -43.50
C ARG A 125 4.20 -30.48 -42.40
N LEU A 126 5.50 -30.40 -42.72
CA LEU A 126 6.53 -30.30 -41.68
C LEU A 126 6.49 -28.95 -40.96
N ASP A 127 6.21 -27.85 -41.67
CA ASP A 127 6.11 -26.52 -41.06
C ASP A 127 4.81 -26.37 -40.23
N ILE A 128 3.71 -27.02 -40.65
CA ILE A 128 2.44 -27.01 -39.91
C ILE A 128 2.53 -27.88 -38.65
N ASP A 129 3.23 -29.02 -38.70
CA ASP A 129 3.45 -29.91 -37.55
C ASP A 129 4.39 -29.28 -36.51
N GLU A 130 5.40 -28.51 -36.91
CA GLU A 130 6.31 -27.85 -35.95
C GLU A 130 5.61 -26.71 -35.20
N VAL A 131 4.80 -25.92 -35.91
CA VAL A 131 3.96 -24.86 -35.32
C VAL A 131 2.87 -25.45 -34.42
N ASN A 132 2.22 -26.54 -34.84
CA ASN A 132 1.25 -27.26 -34.00
C ASN A 132 1.90 -27.93 -32.78
N ALA A 133 3.07 -28.55 -32.93
CA ALA A 133 3.80 -29.16 -31.82
C ALA A 133 4.27 -28.12 -30.81
N ALA A 134 4.75 -26.96 -31.27
CA ALA A 134 5.09 -25.83 -30.40
C ALA A 134 3.87 -25.26 -29.69
N TRP A 135 2.72 -25.17 -30.37
CA TRP A 135 1.45 -24.76 -29.76
C TRP A 135 0.98 -25.76 -28.69
N PHE A 136 1.02 -27.06 -29.00
CA PHE A 136 0.64 -28.12 -28.07
C PHE A 136 1.59 -28.20 -26.87
N ALA A 137 2.89 -27.97 -27.07
CA ALA A 137 3.87 -27.86 -25.99
C ALA A 137 3.57 -26.66 -25.08
N ARG A 138 3.22 -25.49 -25.65
CA ARG A 138 2.79 -24.30 -24.89
C ARG A 138 1.48 -24.56 -24.14
N GLU A 139 0.52 -25.24 -24.73
CA GLU A 139 -0.75 -25.60 -24.10
C GLU A 139 -0.56 -26.64 -22.98
N CYS A 140 0.33 -27.63 -23.17
CA CYS A 140 0.72 -28.57 -22.13
C CYS A 140 1.46 -27.88 -20.97
N GLU A 141 2.39 -26.96 -21.26
CA GLU A 141 3.05 -26.12 -20.24
C GLU A 141 2.01 -25.23 -19.50
N ARG A 142 0.99 -24.74 -20.23
CA ARG A 142 -0.14 -23.98 -19.68
C ARG A 142 -1.10 -24.84 -18.84
N ARG A 143 -1.20 -26.14 -19.05
CA ARG A 143 -2.02 -27.05 -18.23
C ARG A 143 -1.26 -27.68 -17.07
N ALA A 144 0.06 -27.82 -17.19
CA ALA A 144 0.90 -28.49 -16.20
C ALA A 144 1.18 -27.65 -14.94
N ASN A 145 1.14 -26.31 -15.02
CA ASN A 145 1.46 -25.43 -13.89
C ASN A 145 0.20 -24.89 -13.19
N ASN A 146 0.17 -24.88 -11.85
CA ASN A 146 -0.92 -24.26 -11.07
C ASN A 146 -0.97 -22.73 -11.38
N PRO A 147 -2.08 -22.15 -11.88
CA PRO A 147 -2.19 -20.71 -12.16
C PRO A 147 -1.86 -19.83 -10.95
N GLU A 148 -2.26 -20.25 -9.74
CA GLU A 148 -1.95 -19.53 -8.49
C GLU A 148 -0.45 -19.41 -8.26
N LYS A 149 0.29 -20.49 -8.51
CA LYS A 149 1.75 -20.51 -8.35
C LYS A 149 2.44 -19.54 -9.31
N ARG A 150 1.91 -19.37 -10.53
CA ARG A 150 2.49 -18.43 -11.53
C ARG A 150 2.26 -16.99 -11.13
N GLU A 151 1.06 -16.69 -10.64
CA GLU A 151 0.73 -15.38 -10.09
C GLU A 151 1.62 -15.07 -8.89
N GLU A 152 1.79 -16.01 -7.97
CA GLU A 152 2.70 -15.88 -6.82
C GLU A 152 4.16 -15.63 -7.24
N GLU A 153 4.69 -16.37 -8.22
CA GLU A 153 6.04 -16.18 -8.74
C GLU A 153 6.22 -14.82 -9.43
N TRP A 154 5.21 -14.37 -10.19
CA TRP A 154 5.24 -13.08 -10.87
C TRP A 154 5.16 -11.91 -9.89
N ILE A 155 4.27 -12.00 -8.89
CA ILE A 155 4.18 -11.02 -7.81
C ILE A 155 5.48 -11.03 -6.99
N GLY A 156 6.04 -12.22 -6.72
CA GLY A 156 7.29 -12.41 -5.99
C GLY A 156 8.49 -11.77 -6.69
N PHE A 157 8.56 -11.84 -8.02
CA PHE A 157 9.58 -11.14 -8.82
C PHE A 157 9.58 -9.64 -8.55
N TRP A 158 8.42 -8.99 -8.64
CA TRP A 158 8.31 -7.55 -8.42
C TRP A 158 8.57 -7.16 -6.96
N PHE A 159 8.13 -8.00 -6.03
CA PHE A 159 8.42 -7.83 -4.62
C PHE A 159 9.93 -7.80 -4.36
N GLN A 160 10.68 -8.74 -4.92
CA GLN A 160 12.13 -8.80 -4.81
C GLN A 160 12.81 -7.58 -5.46
N ALA A 161 12.35 -7.19 -6.65
CA ALA A 161 12.87 -6.00 -7.33
C ALA A 161 12.70 -4.73 -6.48
N LEU A 162 11.52 -4.55 -5.86
CA LEU A 162 11.25 -3.43 -4.95
C LEU A 162 12.10 -3.47 -3.68
N GLY A 163 12.27 -4.65 -3.08
CA GLY A 163 13.12 -4.82 -1.90
C GLY A 163 14.60 -4.53 -2.16
N ASN A 164 15.09 -4.87 -3.35
CA ASN A 164 16.48 -4.64 -3.76
C ASN A 164 16.72 -3.27 -4.40
N CYS A 165 15.66 -2.54 -4.73
CA CYS A 165 15.76 -1.16 -5.23
C CYS A 165 16.44 -0.26 -4.17
N PRO A 166 17.48 0.50 -4.54
CA PRO A 166 18.01 1.56 -3.70
C PRO A 166 16.90 2.53 -3.31
N HIS A 167 16.83 2.90 -2.03
CA HIS A 167 15.75 3.74 -1.48
C HIS A 167 14.33 3.21 -1.72
N GLY A 168 14.18 1.93 -2.10
CA GLY A 168 12.89 1.28 -2.28
C GLY A 168 12.11 1.20 -0.97
N PRO A 169 10.86 0.74 -0.98
CA PRO A 169 10.14 0.44 0.25
C PRO A 169 10.63 -0.87 0.88
N THR A 170 10.53 -1.00 2.21
CA THR A 170 10.61 -2.29 2.91
C THR A 170 9.18 -2.80 3.10
N LEU A 171 8.79 -3.82 2.34
CA LEU A 171 7.43 -4.35 2.34
C LEU A 171 7.31 -5.57 3.27
N PHE A 172 6.13 -5.78 3.83
CA PHE A 172 5.78 -6.99 4.54
C PHE A 172 5.52 -8.15 3.58
N ASN A 173 6.35 -9.20 3.61
CA ASN A 173 6.18 -10.41 2.82
C ASN A 173 5.79 -11.64 3.65
N PRO A 174 4.52 -12.07 3.67
CA PRO A 174 4.12 -13.26 4.39
C PRO A 174 4.66 -14.56 3.75
N GLN A 175 5.23 -14.50 2.53
CA GLN A 175 5.70 -15.68 1.80
C GLN A 175 6.94 -16.35 2.42
N THR A 176 7.67 -15.67 3.32
CA THR A 176 8.81 -16.27 4.03
C THR A 176 8.37 -17.08 5.25
N SER A 177 8.22 -18.39 5.08
CA SER A 177 8.25 -19.50 6.08
C SER A 177 7.36 -19.49 7.33
N VAL A 178 7.01 -18.35 7.93
CA VAL A 178 6.31 -18.28 9.23
C VAL A 178 4.81 -18.64 9.09
N LEU A 179 4.26 -18.52 7.88
CA LEU A 179 2.81 -18.62 7.65
C LEU A 179 2.37 -19.85 6.86
N GLN A 180 3.16 -20.94 6.76
CA GLN A 180 2.74 -22.21 6.12
C GLN A 180 1.48 -22.89 6.71
N CYS A 181 0.74 -22.21 7.58
CA CYS A 181 -0.55 -22.62 8.10
C CYS A 181 -1.62 -22.42 7.02
N ARG A 182 -2.13 -23.54 6.48
CA ARG A 182 -3.20 -23.62 5.46
C ARG A 182 -4.53 -22.91 5.82
N ASP A 183 -4.67 -22.40 7.04
CA ASP A 183 -5.92 -21.84 7.55
C ASP A 183 -6.10 -20.33 7.31
N PHE A 184 -5.13 -19.67 6.65
CA PHE A 184 -5.16 -18.24 6.38
C PHE A 184 -4.88 -17.98 4.90
N PRO A 185 -5.89 -17.75 4.04
CA PRO A 185 -5.61 -17.46 2.64
C PRO A 185 -4.73 -16.19 2.54
N TYR A 186 -3.68 -16.26 1.73
CA TYR A 186 -2.40 -15.60 2.01
C TYR A 186 -2.31 -14.12 1.58
N LEU A 187 -3.20 -13.65 0.71
CA LEU A 187 -3.15 -12.28 0.14
C LEU A 187 -4.21 -11.31 0.69
N TRP A 188 -5.35 -11.80 1.19
CA TRP A 188 -6.49 -10.94 1.51
C TRP A 188 -6.29 -10.10 2.78
N ARG A 189 -5.49 -10.54 3.75
CA ARG A 189 -5.29 -9.76 5.00
C ARG A 189 -4.32 -8.58 4.88
N LEU A 190 -3.44 -8.59 3.88
CA LEU A 190 -2.59 -7.43 3.54
C LEU A 190 -3.29 -6.45 2.58
N THR A 191 -4.46 -6.82 2.05
CA THR A 191 -5.29 -5.94 1.22
C THR A 191 -6.43 -5.28 2.01
N ASP A 192 -6.69 -5.72 3.24
CA ASP A 192 -7.61 -5.06 4.20
C ASP A 192 -6.97 -3.81 4.86
N VAL A 193 -6.25 -3.01 4.08
CA VAL A 193 -5.75 -1.70 4.53
C VAL A 193 -6.78 -0.64 4.14
N PRO A 194 -7.32 0.15 5.09
CA PRO A 194 -8.26 1.20 4.75
C PRO A 194 -7.57 2.26 3.89
N ARG A 195 -8.36 2.94 3.05
CA ARG A 195 -7.88 3.97 2.12
C ARG A 195 -6.99 5.01 2.80
N TYR A 196 -7.32 5.41 4.03
CA TYR A 196 -6.58 6.43 4.76
C TYR A 196 -5.92 5.86 6.02
N LEU A 197 -4.65 6.21 6.20
CA LEU A 197 -3.92 6.03 7.45
C LEU A 197 -3.35 7.36 7.91
N PHE A 198 -3.22 7.50 9.22
CA PHE A 198 -2.88 8.74 9.91
C PHE A 198 -1.77 8.53 10.93
N ARG A 199 -0.91 9.52 11.11
CA ARG A 199 0.13 9.54 12.16
C ARG A 199 0.29 10.95 12.71
N ALA A 200 0.26 11.09 14.04
CA ALA A 200 0.65 12.34 14.70
C ALA A 200 2.15 12.30 15.00
N PHE A 201 2.85 13.39 14.74
CA PHE A 201 4.26 13.51 15.03
C PHE A 201 4.67 14.93 15.42
N ASP A 202 5.81 15.01 16.09
CA ASP A 202 6.43 16.23 16.55
C ASP A 202 7.95 15.96 16.70
N VAL A 203 8.74 16.92 17.19
CA VAL A 203 10.20 16.76 17.34
C VAL A 203 10.63 15.64 18.33
N ASP A 204 9.74 15.15 19.20
CA ASP A 204 10.05 14.04 20.12
C ASP A 204 9.60 12.68 19.57
N SER A 205 8.98 12.65 18.38
CA SER A 205 8.63 11.38 17.75
C SER A 205 9.87 10.59 17.37
N PHE A 206 9.85 9.29 17.64
CA PHE A 206 10.90 8.38 17.21
C PHE A 206 10.96 8.26 15.68
N GLY A 207 12.18 8.05 15.18
CA GLY A 207 12.47 8.00 13.75
C GLY A 207 12.48 9.40 13.13
N GLN A 208 12.30 9.45 11.81
CA GLN A 208 12.08 10.69 11.06
C GLN A 208 10.61 10.75 10.65
N SER A 209 10.03 11.94 10.73
CA SER A 209 8.70 12.23 10.17
C SER A 209 8.70 13.68 9.73
N ASP A 210 8.56 13.91 8.43
CA ASP A 210 8.54 15.23 7.82
C ASP A 210 7.46 15.34 6.73
N GLU A 211 7.53 16.36 5.87
CA GLU A 211 6.56 16.59 4.79
C GLU A 211 6.63 15.56 3.65
N ARG A 212 7.69 14.74 3.59
CA ARG A 212 7.97 13.85 2.45
C ARG A 212 8.26 12.41 2.86
N VAL A 213 8.81 12.18 4.05
CA VAL A 213 9.25 10.86 4.50
C VAL A 213 8.85 10.59 5.95
N VAL A 214 8.43 9.36 6.20
CA VAL A 214 8.38 8.76 7.53
C VAL A 214 9.36 7.59 7.55
N ALA A 215 10.35 7.62 8.44
CA ALA A 215 11.37 6.58 8.55
C ALA A 215 11.51 6.05 9.98
N SER A 216 11.71 4.74 10.10
CA SER A 216 11.96 4.07 11.37
C SER A 216 13.24 4.56 12.05
N ALA A 217 13.34 4.33 13.36
CA ALA A 217 14.56 4.65 14.09
C ALA A 217 15.76 3.83 13.59
N GLU A 218 15.54 2.56 13.18
CA GLU A 218 16.57 1.72 12.57
C GLU A 218 17.06 2.30 11.23
N SER A 219 16.18 2.89 10.39
CA SER A 219 16.58 3.53 9.12
C SER A 219 17.44 4.78 9.30
N VAL A 220 17.14 5.60 10.30
CA VAL A 220 17.81 6.90 10.49
C VAL A 220 19.12 6.76 11.28
N SER A 221 19.31 5.67 12.02
CA SER A 221 20.50 5.50 12.86
C SER A 221 21.79 5.46 12.02
N ALA A 222 22.90 5.97 12.52
CA ALA A 222 24.20 5.87 11.83
C ALA A 222 24.70 4.42 11.62
N PHE A 223 24.06 3.45 12.28
CA PHE A 223 24.30 2.02 12.13
C PHE A 223 23.30 1.36 11.17
N SER A 224 22.50 2.15 10.44
CA SER A 224 21.54 1.71 9.43
C SER A 224 22.26 1.19 8.18
N GLY A 225 22.92 0.04 8.31
CA GLY A 225 23.24 -0.78 7.15
C GLY A 225 21.95 -1.30 6.48
N GLN A 226 22.05 -2.40 5.75
CA GLN A 226 20.88 -3.06 5.14
C GLN A 226 19.85 -3.62 6.15
N ARG A 227 19.99 -3.42 7.47
CA ARG A 227 19.09 -4.02 8.47
C ARG A 227 17.66 -3.47 8.41
N SER A 228 17.49 -2.18 8.15
CA SER A 228 16.16 -1.56 7.96
C SER A 228 15.46 -2.02 6.67
N ARG A 229 16.19 -2.69 5.77
CA ARG A 229 15.68 -3.33 4.55
C ARG A 229 15.25 -4.78 4.78
N ILE A 230 15.49 -5.34 5.97
CA ILE A 230 15.09 -6.71 6.31
C ILE A 230 13.64 -6.69 6.81
N ASP A 231 12.76 -7.28 6.01
CA ASP A 231 11.36 -7.54 6.34
C ASP A 231 11.24 -8.33 7.65
N LEU A 232 10.27 -7.94 8.49
CA LEU A 232 9.88 -8.59 9.72
C LEU A 232 9.67 -10.10 9.56
N PHE A 233 9.05 -10.53 8.44
CA PHE A 233 8.82 -11.95 8.17
C PHE A 233 10.09 -12.73 7.75
N SER A 234 11.15 -12.02 7.37
CA SER A 234 12.46 -12.62 7.09
C SER A 234 13.34 -12.73 8.35
N ARG A 235 12.90 -12.19 9.49
CA ARG A 235 13.59 -12.31 10.79
C ARG A 235 13.17 -13.59 11.50
N THR A 236 13.95 -14.01 12.50
CA THR A 236 13.53 -15.14 13.34
C THR A 236 12.24 -14.80 14.08
N SER A 237 11.36 -15.78 14.30
CA SER A 237 10.05 -15.53 14.95
C SER A 237 10.19 -14.89 16.33
N VAL A 238 11.26 -15.22 17.07
CA VAL A 238 11.55 -14.64 18.39
C VAL A 238 11.95 -13.17 18.27
N GLU A 239 12.82 -12.82 17.32
CA GLU A 239 13.22 -11.43 17.08
C GLU A 239 12.05 -10.57 16.61
N ALA A 240 11.26 -11.07 15.66
CA ALA A 240 10.09 -10.37 15.15
C ALA A 240 9.05 -10.13 16.24
N ALA A 241 8.74 -11.16 17.05
CA ALA A 241 7.78 -11.02 18.13
C ALA A 241 8.27 -10.06 19.24
N ARG A 242 9.57 -10.10 19.56
CA ARG A 242 10.18 -9.15 20.48
C ARG A 242 10.09 -7.72 19.93
N MET A 243 10.42 -7.51 18.66
CA MET A 243 10.31 -6.20 18.00
C MET A 243 8.88 -5.65 18.08
N LEU A 244 7.88 -6.48 17.76
CA LEU A 244 6.47 -6.09 17.87
C LEU A 244 6.06 -5.74 19.31
N TYR A 245 6.46 -6.56 20.28
CA TYR A 245 6.18 -6.28 21.69
C TYR A 245 6.80 -4.96 22.13
N GLU A 246 8.08 -4.74 21.81
CA GLU A 246 8.81 -3.55 22.24
C GLU A 246 8.29 -2.27 21.57
N HIS A 247 7.87 -2.35 20.30
CA HIS A 247 7.29 -1.24 19.56
C HIS A 247 5.89 -0.85 20.05
N LEU A 248 5.03 -1.84 20.31
CA LEU A 248 3.62 -1.62 20.65
C LEU A 248 3.38 -1.41 22.16
N ASP A 249 4.32 -1.81 23.03
CA ASP A 249 4.19 -1.59 24.47
C ASP A 249 4.49 -0.13 24.84
N ASN A 250 3.42 0.61 25.10
CA ASN A 250 3.43 2.04 25.42
C ASN A 250 4.38 2.44 26.56
N LYS A 251 4.79 1.50 27.43
CA LYS A 251 5.68 1.77 28.57
C LYS A 251 7.07 2.26 28.16
N ARG A 252 7.45 2.10 26.89
CA ARG A 252 8.76 2.54 26.36
C ARG A 252 8.72 3.88 25.63
N PHE A 253 7.56 4.52 25.44
CA PHE A 253 7.49 5.89 24.91
C PHE A 253 8.23 6.85 25.85
N GLY A 254 9.46 7.22 25.47
CA GLY A 254 10.32 8.15 26.22
C GLY A 254 11.58 7.54 26.85
N LEU A 255 11.84 6.24 26.71
CA LEU A 255 13.05 5.57 27.27
C LEU A 255 14.19 5.38 26.25
N GLY A 256 14.17 6.12 25.13
CA GLY A 256 15.34 6.34 24.25
C GLY A 256 15.89 5.15 23.46
N ASN A 257 15.37 3.93 23.60
CA ASN A 257 16.07 2.71 23.15
C ASN A 257 15.31 1.84 22.12
N CYS A 258 14.19 2.29 21.55
CA CYS A 258 13.49 1.50 20.52
C CYS A 258 14.09 1.80 19.13
N LEU A 259 15.27 1.22 18.86
CA LEU A 259 15.90 1.21 17.53
C LEU A 259 15.31 0.08 16.68
N ASP A 260 13.99 0.09 16.51
CA ASP A 260 13.29 -0.89 15.69
C ASP A 260 13.01 -0.37 14.27
N ASN A 261 12.64 -1.30 13.39
CA ASN A 261 12.39 -1.00 11.99
C ASN A 261 10.94 -0.62 11.69
N LEU A 262 10.09 -0.40 12.70
CA LEU A 262 8.66 -0.25 12.55
C LEU A 262 8.25 1.21 12.73
N MET A 263 7.18 1.61 12.05
CA MET A 263 6.53 2.91 12.24
C MET A 263 5.03 2.73 12.36
N SER A 264 4.45 3.30 13.42
CA SER A 264 3.02 3.17 13.72
C SER A 264 2.16 4.19 12.96
N TRP A 265 1.06 3.70 12.44
CA TRP A 265 -0.01 4.41 11.77
C TRP A 265 -1.34 4.01 12.38
N SER A 266 -2.37 4.82 12.20
CA SER A 266 -3.73 4.49 12.64
C SER A 266 -4.73 4.78 11.54
N SER A 267 -5.71 3.91 11.34
CA SER A 267 -6.86 4.18 10.49
C SER A 267 -7.87 5.14 11.11
N SER A 268 -7.74 5.42 12.42
CA SER A 268 -8.62 6.33 13.15
C SER A 268 -8.03 7.74 13.21
N LEU A 269 -8.55 8.63 12.37
CA LEU A 269 -8.22 10.06 12.46
C LEU A 269 -8.62 10.64 13.83
N LEU A 270 -9.74 10.20 14.43
CA LEU A 270 -10.14 10.58 15.78
C LEU A 270 -9.05 10.28 16.81
N PHE A 271 -8.49 9.06 16.76
CA PHE A 271 -7.43 8.64 17.66
C PHE A 271 -6.17 9.47 17.49
N VAL A 272 -5.81 9.79 16.25
CA VAL A 272 -4.63 10.59 15.92
C VAL A 272 -4.79 12.05 16.31
N ILE A 273 -5.98 12.64 16.12
CA ILE A 273 -6.29 13.99 16.60
C ILE A 273 -6.17 14.05 18.13
N GLN A 274 -6.74 13.08 18.85
CA GLN A 274 -6.62 13.02 20.30
C GLN A 274 -5.17 12.78 20.75
N CYS A 275 -4.38 12.01 20.00
CA CYS A 275 -2.94 11.86 20.23
C CYS A 275 -2.23 13.21 20.13
N ALA A 276 -2.53 14.00 19.10
CA ALA A 276 -1.95 15.31 18.89
C ALA A 276 -2.30 16.30 20.02
N ILE A 277 -3.57 16.32 20.45
CA ILE A 277 -4.04 17.13 21.60
C ILE A 277 -3.31 16.71 22.89
N TRP A 278 -3.23 15.41 23.16
CA TRP A 278 -2.53 14.89 24.33
C TRP A 278 -1.03 15.21 24.32
N ARG A 279 -0.36 15.14 23.16
CA ARG A 279 1.04 15.54 23.00
C ARG A 279 1.26 17.02 23.33
N CYS A 280 0.39 17.89 22.81
CA CYS A 280 0.41 19.32 23.14
C CYS A 280 0.31 19.55 24.65
N HIS A 281 -0.65 18.88 25.30
CA HIS A 281 -0.88 19.02 26.73
C HIS A 281 0.27 18.44 27.58
N ARG A 282 0.73 17.23 27.28
CA ARG A 282 1.76 16.52 28.06
C ARG A 282 3.12 17.22 27.99
N ALA A 283 3.51 17.70 26.81
CA ALA A 283 4.83 18.27 26.57
C ALA A 283 4.82 19.81 26.57
N GLY A 284 3.67 20.45 26.83
CA GLY A 284 3.53 21.92 26.79
C GLY A 284 3.79 22.51 25.40
N ARG A 285 3.53 21.75 24.34
CA ARG A 285 3.82 22.15 22.95
C ARG A 285 2.72 22.99 22.37
N ALA A 286 3.10 23.90 21.48
CA ALA A 286 2.12 24.66 20.72
C ALA A 286 1.44 23.73 19.69
N PRO A 287 0.12 23.89 19.43
CA PRO A 287 -0.58 23.11 18.41
C PRO A 287 0.01 23.24 16.99
N SER A 288 0.82 24.27 16.72
CA SER A 288 1.55 24.43 15.46
C SER A 288 2.75 23.48 15.32
N GLU A 289 3.27 22.97 16.43
CA GLU A 289 4.47 22.10 16.47
C GLU A 289 4.12 20.61 16.37
N VAL A 290 2.87 20.24 16.62
CA VAL A 290 2.38 18.87 16.46
C VAL A 290 1.65 18.74 15.14
N LYS A 291 2.18 17.88 14.26
CA LYS A 291 1.69 17.64 12.91
C LYS A 291 0.94 16.31 12.82
N ILE A 292 0.06 16.22 11.85
CA ILE A 292 -0.65 15.02 11.44
C ILE A 292 -0.30 14.78 9.97
N CYS A 293 0.21 13.58 9.69
CA CYS A 293 0.37 13.05 8.34
C CYS A 293 -0.80 12.13 8.03
N ALA A 294 -1.44 12.34 6.88
CA ALA A 294 -2.47 11.48 6.32
C ALA A 294 -2.00 10.95 4.96
N VAL A 295 -2.06 9.64 4.75
CA VAL A 295 -1.66 8.99 3.50
C VAL A 295 -2.86 8.31 2.83
N ASP A 296 -2.90 8.33 1.49
CA ASP A 296 -3.83 7.50 0.71
C ASP A 296 -3.12 6.19 0.36
N THR A 297 -3.50 5.11 1.04
CA THR A 297 -2.83 3.80 0.97
C THR A 297 -2.94 3.15 -0.39
N THR A 298 -3.91 3.55 -1.22
CA THR A 298 -4.05 3.08 -2.62
C THR A 298 -2.89 3.55 -3.50
N LYS A 299 -2.16 4.59 -3.09
CA LYS A 299 -0.99 5.13 -3.80
C LYS A 299 0.32 4.47 -3.38
N PHE A 300 0.28 3.42 -2.56
CA PHE A 300 1.44 2.69 -2.06
C PHE A 300 1.38 1.23 -2.51
N PRO A 301 2.55 0.58 -2.68
CA PRO A 301 2.59 -0.85 -2.98
C PRO A 301 1.89 -1.67 -1.89
N LYS A 302 1.16 -2.72 -2.30
CA LYS A 302 0.61 -3.72 -1.37
C LYS A 302 1.74 -4.29 -0.49
N GLY A 303 1.45 -4.48 0.79
CA GLY A 303 2.46 -4.85 1.79
C GLY A 303 3.25 -3.67 2.39
N GLN A 304 3.02 -2.42 1.96
CA GLN A 304 3.64 -1.26 2.61
C GLN A 304 3.21 -1.07 4.06
N PHE A 305 1.94 -1.40 4.34
CA PHE A 305 1.32 -1.31 5.65
C PHE A 305 0.75 -2.67 6.02
N ALA A 306 0.91 -3.07 7.29
CA ALA A 306 0.32 -4.29 7.84
C ALA A 306 -0.37 -3.98 9.16
N ARG A 307 -1.57 -4.56 9.37
CA ARG A 307 -2.32 -4.37 10.61
C ARG A 307 -1.59 -5.04 11.78
N ASP A 308 -1.50 -4.34 12.90
CA ASP A 308 -0.83 -4.84 14.11
C ASP A 308 -1.43 -6.18 14.59
N MET A 309 -2.76 -6.30 14.59
CA MET A 309 -3.48 -7.51 15.01
C MET A 309 -3.13 -8.72 14.16
N PHE A 310 -2.92 -8.53 12.85
CA PHE A 310 -2.48 -9.60 11.96
C PHE A 310 -1.07 -10.07 12.33
N LEU A 311 -0.15 -9.12 12.54
CA LEU A 311 1.23 -9.42 12.93
C LEU A 311 1.30 -10.08 14.31
N LEU A 312 0.57 -9.56 15.30
CA LEU A 312 0.46 -10.15 16.63
C LEU A 312 -0.06 -11.59 16.56
N GLN A 313 -1.07 -11.85 15.73
CA GLN A 313 -1.61 -13.20 15.55
C GLN A 313 -0.60 -14.14 14.90
N ALA A 314 0.13 -13.68 13.88
CA ALA A 314 1.17 -14.45 13.20
C ALA A 314 2.27 -14.92 14.16
N TYR A 315 2.69 -14.06 15.09
CA TYR A 315 3.78 -14.38 16.01
C TYR A 315 3.34 -14.91 17.39
N ARG A 316 2.04 -14.93 17.70
CA ARG A 316 1.49 -15.37 18.99
C ARG A 316 1.93 -16.78 19.41
N GLN A 317 2.12 -17.67 18.44
CA GLN A 317 2.47 -19.08 18.69
C GLN A 317 3.98 -19.35 18.76
N THR A 318 4.81 -18.31 18.68
CA THR A 318 6.28 -18.46 18.78
C THR A 318 6.65 -19.18 20.09
N ALA A 319 7.45 -20.26 19.97
CA ALA A 319 7.73 -21.19 21.07
C ALA A 319 8.42 -20.51 22.27
N ASP A 320 9.40 -19.64 22.00
CA ASP A 320 10.23 -18.99 23.03
C ASP A 320 9.72 -17.61 23.47
N LEU A 321 8.40 -17.37 23.37
CA LEU A 321 7.82 -16.13 23.90
C LEU A 321 7.84 -16.11 25.42
N ASN A 322 8.47 -15.08 25.97
CA ASN A 322 8.34 -14.78 27.40
C ASN A 322 6.87 -14.52 27.78
N ILE A 323 6.54 -14.74 29.05
CA ILE A 323 5.17 -14.67 29.56
C ILE A 323 4.55 -13.27 29.44
N ASN A 324 5.36 -12.21 29.49
CA ASN A 324 4.90 -10.82 29.39
C ASN A 324 4.47 -10.48 27.95
N MET A 325 5.27 -10.91 26.97
CA MET A 325 4.96 -10.78 25.54
C MET A 325 3.68 -11.51 25.21
N ARG A 326 3.55 -12.78 25.65
CA ARG A 326 2.32 -13.57 25.42
C ARG A 326 1.09 -12.90 26.02
N ARG A 327 1.17 -12.45 27.28
CA ARG A 327 0.07 -11.72 27.95
C ARG A 327 -0.29 -10.41 27.24
N PHE A 328 0.71 -9.68 26.74
CA PHE A 328 0.48 -8.46 25.97
C PHE A 328 -0.25 -8.75 24.65
N PHE A 329 0.18 -9.79 23.93
CA PHE A 329 -0.42 -10.21 22.66
C PHE A 329 -1.87 -10.63 22.89
N ASP A 330 -2.11 -11.47 23.91
CA ASP A 330 -3.44 -11.93 24.29
C ASP A 330 -4.36 -10.76 24.70
N PHE A 331 -3.83 -9.78 25.44
CA PHE A 331 -4.58 -8.58 25.81
C PHE A 331 -4.98 -7.75 24.60
N ARG A 332 -4.05 -7.49 23.67
CA ARG A 332 -4.31 -6.69 22.45
C ARG A 332 -5.30 -7.40 21.53
N LEU A 333 -5.12 -8.70 21.30
CA LEU A 333 -5.99 -9.51 20.43
C LEU A 333 -7.38 -9.74 21.04
N GLY A 334 -7.48 -9.83 22.37
CA GLY A 334 -8.72 -10.13 23.08
C GLY A 334 -9.55 -8.91 23.50
N ASN A 335 -9.02 -7.68 23.38
CA ASN A 335 -9.69 -6.49 23.90
C ASN A 335 -9.96 -5.43 22.82
N GLU A 336 -11.12 -5.55 22.18
CA GLU A 336 -11.55 -4.68 21.08
C GLU A 336 -11.66 -3.20 21.47
N GLN A 337 -11.84 -2.89 22.77
CA GLN A 337 -11.95 -1.50 23.24
C GLN A 337 -10.64 -0.72 23.12
N TYR A 338 -9.52 -1.42 22.94
CA TYR A 338 -8.21 -0.84 22.70
C TYR A 338 -7.76 -1.00 21.24
N ASP A 339 -8.62 -1.48 20.35
CA ASP A 339 -8.37 -1.41 18.91
C ASP A 339 -8.44 0.06 18.47
N ASN A 340 -7.26 0.63 18.24
CA ASN A 340 -7.10 1.99 17.74
C ASN A 340 -6.86 2.02 16.23
N GLY A 341 -7.11 0.91 15.55
CA GLY A 341 -6.91 0.76 14.11
C GLY A 341 -5.43 0.86 13.75
N GLU A 342 -4.55 0.23 14.53
CA GLU A 342 -3.11 0.38 14.36
C GLU A 342 -2.57 -0.44 13.17
N PHE A 343 -1.74 0.22 12.36
CA PHE A 343 -1.01 -0.37 11.24
C PHE A 343 0.46 -0.03 11.41
N LEU A 344 1.32 -0.90 10.88
CA LEU A 344 2.76 -0.73 10.91
C LEU A 344 3.27 -0.62 9.47
N SER A 345 4.27 0.23 9.25
CA SER A 345 5.15 0.21 8.08
C SER A 345 6.57 -0.16 8.51
N GLN A 346 7.43 -0.55 7.57
CA GLN A 346 8.84 -0.87 7.83
C GLN A 346 9.78 0.10 7.12
N GLY A 347 10.94 0.36 7.72
CA GLY A 347 11.98 1.17 7.10
C GLY A 347 11.50 2.58 6.78
N GLU A 348 11.58 2.96 5.51
CA GLU A 348 11.22 4.28 4.99
C GLU A 348 9.93 4.24 4.17
N VAL A 349 9.06 5.21 4.41
CA VAL A 349 7.85 5.47 3.64
C VAL A 349 7.95 6.85 3.02
N HIS A 350 8.23 6.88 1.73
CA HIS A 350 8.23 8.12 0.94
C HIS A 350 6.79 8.50 0.59
N HIS A 351 6.24 9.52 1.23
CA HIS A 351 4.84 9.92 1.06
C HIS A 351 4.67 11.28 0.36
N GLY A 352 5.75 11.93 -0.06
CA GLY A 352 5.69 13.15 -0.88
C GLY A 352 4.78 12.98 -2.09
N GLY A 353 3.87 13.94 -2.32
CA GLY A 353 2.88 13.89 -3.41
C GLY A 353 1.75 12.86 -3.24
N ARG A 354 1.76 12.09 -2.15
CA ARG A 354 0.79 11.02 -1.85
C ARG A 354 0.13 11.17 -0.47
N SER A 355 0.26 12.34 0.13
CA SER A 355 -0.09 12.58 1.53
C SER A 355 -0.43 14.04 1.80
N CYS A 356 -1.13 14.28 2.90
CA CYS A 356 -1.34 15.61 3.45
C CYS A 356 -0.66 15.70 4.82
N VAL A 357 0.18 16.71 5.01
CA VAL A 357 0.80 17.01 6.30
C VAL A 357 0.36 18.39 6.75
N PHE A 358 -0.22 18.49 7.94
CA PHE A 358 -0.74 19.73 8.52
C PHE A 358 -0.58 19.73 10.03
N SER A 359 -0.52 20.91 10.65
CA SER A 359 -0.45 21.05 12.11
C SER A 359 -1.83 20.90 12.75
N LEU A 360 -1.85 20.53 14.03
CA LEU A 360 -3.08 20.55 14.83
C LEU A 360 -3.69 21.96 14.85
N SER A 361 -2.87 23.01 14.87
CA SER A 361 -3.35 24.40 14.78
C SER A 361 -4.13 24.66 13.49
N GLN A 362 -3.67 24.18 12.34
CA GLN A 362 -4.40 24.32 11.07
C GLN A 362 -5.76 23.61 11.11
N LEU A 363 -5.81 22.41 11.70
CA LEU A 363 -7.05 21.67 11.85
C LEU A 363 -8.05 22.38 12.77
N ILE A 364 -7.56 22.96 13.88
CA ILE A 364 -8.37 23.78 14.79
C ILE A 364 -8.91 25.02 14.08
N GLN A 365 -8.05 25.77 13.39
CA GLN A 365 -8.43 26.98 12.64
C GLN A 365 -9.43 26.70 11.53
N ALA A 366 -9.41 25.50 10.95
CA ALA A 366 -10.35 25.07 9.93
C ALA A 366 -11.71 24.60 10.48
N GLY A 367 -11.91 24.61 11.81
CA GLY A 367 -13.21 24.36 12.44
C GLY A 367 -13.35 23.01 13.17
N LEU A 368 -12.24 22.36 13.56
CA LEU A 368 -12.30 21.09 14.29
C LEU A 368 -13.18 21.16 15.54
N HIS A 369 -13.00 22.21 16.35
CA HIS A 369 -13.75 22.38 17.60
C HIS A 369 -15.18 22.85 17.37
N ASP A 370 -15.47 23.47 16.23
CA ASP A 370 -16.84 23.82 15.85
C ASP A 370 -17.62 22.54 15.48
N LEU A 371 -16.98 21.62 14.76
CA LEU A 371 -17.58 20.34 14.39
C LEU A 371 -17.65 19.35 15.56
N TYR A 372 -16.61 19.34 16.40
CA TYR A 372 -16.46 18.44 17.55
C TYR A 372 -16.02 19.19 18.83
N PRO A 373 -16.94 19.91 19.50
CA PRO A 373 -16.64 20.66 20.72
C PRO A 373 -16.07 19.80 21.85
N ASP A 374 -16.46 18.52 21.91
CA ASP A 374 -15.95 17.57 22.91
C ASP A 374 -14.41 17.44 22.86
N LEU A 375 -13.77 17.69 21.71
CA LEU A 375 -12.29 17.63 21.60
C LEU A 375 -11.60 18.83 22.28
N ALA A 376 -12.32 19.92 22.50
CA ALA A 376 -11.80 21.12 23.18
C ALA A 376 -11.91 21.04 24.72
N GLU A 377 -12.52 19.99 25.28
CA GLU A 377 -12.67 19.83 26.72
C GLU A 377 -11.31 19.63 27.42
N GLU A 378 -10.89 20.59 28.26
CA GLU A 378 -9.62 20.54 29.00
C GLU A 378 -9.42 19.26 29.82
N SER A 379 -10.50 18.77 30.45
CA SER A 379 -10.47 17.55 31.26
C SER A 379 -10.06 16.30 30.46
N GLY A 380 -10.30 16.31 29.14
CA GLY A 380 -9.95 15.24 28.21
C GLY A 380 -8.52 15.33 27.67
N MET A 381 -7.89 16.50 27.69
CA MET A 381 -6.58 16.72 27.04
C MET A 381 -5.45 15.91 27.69
N LYS A 382 -5.55 15.60 28.99
CA LYS A 382 -4.57 14.78 29.72
C LYS A 382 -4.64 13.29 29.40
N PHE A 383 -5.66 12.84 28.66
CA PHE A 383 -5.88 11.44 28.34
C PHE A 383 -5.82 11.22 26.83
N TRP A 384 -5.16 10.13 26.43
CA TRP A 384 -5.10 9.71 25.03
C TRP A 384 -6.12 8.60 24.74
N THR A 385 -5.73 7.34 24.89
CA THR A 385 -6.57 6.17 24.53
C THR A 385 -7.89 6.12 25.30
N ASN A 386 -7.85 6.42 26.61
CA ASN A 386 -9.05 6.45 27.44
C ASN A 386 -10.03 7.56 27.03
N ARG A 387 -9.55 8.70 26.53
CA ARG A 387 -10.43 9.77 26.03
C ARG A 387 -11.13 9.34 24.76
N VAL A 388 -10.40 8.73 23.82
CA VAL A 388 -10.97 8.19 22.58
C VAL A 388 -12.06 7.14 22.89
N LYS A 389 -11.81 6.25 23.86
CA LYS A 389 -12.82 5.28 24.32
C LYS A 389 -14.10 5.98 24.81
N VAL A 390 -13.98 7.00 25.65
CA VAL A 390 -15.13 7.78 26.15
C VAL A 390 -15.88 8.47 25.01
N LEU A 391 -15.16 9.11 24.09
CA LEU A 391 -15.74 9.78 22.93
C LEU A 391 -16.50 8.78 22.04
N ARG A 392 -15.89 7.64 21.70
CA ARG A 392 -16.54 6.57 20.92
C ARG A 392 -17.82 6.08 21.57
N SER A 393 -17.81 5.84 22.89
CA SER A 393 -19.02 5.44 23.62
C SER A 393 -20.12 6.50 23.55
N ARG A 394 -19.78 7.77 23.84
CA ARG A 394 -20.74 8.89 23.81
C ARG A 394 -21.33 9.10 22.41
N TRP A 395 -20.47 9.15 21.40
CA TRP A 395 -20.83 9.44 20.02
C TRP A 395 -21.50 8.28 19.28
N SER A 396 -21.50 7.08 19.88
CA SER A 396 -22.24 5.92 19.35
C SER A 396 -23.56 5.66 20.08
N ALA A 397 -23.75 6.22 21.29
CA ALA A 397 -24.96 6.00 22.08
C ALA A 397 -26.19 6.71 21.49
N ASP A 398 -25.99 7.90 20.93
CA ASP A 398 -27.07 8.73 20.39
C ASP A 398 -27.00 8.85 18.86
N ASP A 399 -28.16 8.93 18.23
CA ASP A 399 -28.27 9.31 16.82
C ASP A 399 -28.13 10.82 16.67
N HIS A 400 -27.08 11.26 15.99
CA HIS A 400 -26.80 12.68 15.79
C HIS A 400 -27.37 13.15 14.44
N PRO A 401 -28.25 14.17 14.40
CA PRO A 401 -28.67 14.76 13.15
C PRO A 401 -27.49 15.47 12.47
N THR A 402 -27.33 15.30 11.17
CA THR A 402 -26.35 16.06 10.38
C THR A 402 -26.96 17.36 9.90
N THR A 403 -26.39 18.49 10.34
CA THR A 403 -26.82 19.81 9.89
C THR A 403 -26.10 20.23 8.61
N ARG A 404 -26.64 21.24 7.91
CA ARG A 404 -25.93 21.85 6.78
C ARG A 404 -24.61 22.50 7.21
N VAL A 405 -24.56 23.03 8.43
CA VAL A 405 -23.34 23.61 9.01
C VAL A 405 -22.30 22.53 9.19
N ASP A 406 -22.67 21.35 9.74
CA ASP A 406 -21.74 20.22 9.90
C ASP A 406 -21.08 19.84 8.57
N ILE A 407 -21.87 19.75 7.49
CA ILE A 407 -21.38 19.39 6.16
C ILE A 407 -20.43 20.46 5.63
N GLN A 408 -20.79 21.74 5.77
CA GLN A 408 -19.96 22.86 5.32
C GLN A 408 -18.64 22.92 6.10
N THR A 409 -18.68 22.71 7.41
CA THR A 409 -17.49 22.67 8.27
C THR A 409 -16.60 21.48 7.92
N ALA A 410 -17.18 20.29 7.71
CA ALA A 410 -16.42 19.10 7.30
C ALA A 410 -15.75 19.27 5.93
N LEU A 411 -16.45 19.84 4.95
CA LEU A 411 -15.88 20.17 3.63
C LEU A 411 -14.80 21.26 3.72
N GLY A 412 -14.98 22.25 4.60
CA GLY A 412 -13.99 23.28 4.89
C GLY A 412 -12.70 22.68 5.45
N LEU A 413 -12.82 21.80 6.45
CA LEU A 413 -11.71 21.03 7.03
C LEU A 413 -10.99 20.19 5.96
N ALA A 414 -11.74 19.44 5.18
CA ALA A 414 -11.21 18.60 4.10
C ALA A 414 -10.40 19.44 3.09
N THR A 415 -10.96 20.55 2.62
CA THR A 415 -10.31 21.43 1.63
C THR A 415 -9.09 22.13 2.21
N ALA A 416 -9.12 22.53 3.48
CA ALA A 416 -8.03 23.25 4.11
C ALA A 416 -6.81 22.35 4.41
N CYS A 417 -7.06 21.17 4.99
CA CYS A 417 -6.04 20.29 5.54
C CYS A 417 -5.69 19.08 4.64
N PHE A 418 -6.63 18.59 3.82
CA PHE A 418 -6.48 17.36 3.05
C PHE A 418 -6.45 17.61 1.53
N ARG A 419 -5.70 18.63 1.11
CA ARG A 419 -5.69 19.19 -0.26
C ARG A 419 -5.39 18.20 -1.39
N GLN A 420 -4.73 17.07 -1.11
CA GLN A 420 -4.40 16.06 -2.11
C GLN A 420 -5.45 14.96 -2.25
N PHE A 421 -6.50 14.99 -1.42
CA PHE A 421 -7.56 13.99 -1.37
C PHE A 421 -8.89 14.57 -1.86
N ASP A 422 -9.83 13.69 -2.20
CA ASP A 422 -11.18 14.12 -2.52
C ASP A 422 -11.84 14.73 -1.27
N ALA A 423 -12.25 15.99 -1.38
CA ALA A 423 -12.76 16.72 -0.23
C ALA A 423 -14.10 16.15 0.28
N THR A 424 -14.89 15.54 -0.60
CA THR A 424 -16.18 14.94 -0.23
C THR A 424 -15.94 13.65 0.56
N ASP A 425 -15.04 12.80 0.09
CA ASP A 425 -14.66 11.55 0.76
C ASP A 425 -14.06 11.83 2.16
N VAL A 426 -13.16 12.80 2.27
CA VAL A 426 -12.61 13.21 3.57
C VAL A 426 -13.67 13.83 4.47
N ALA A 427 -14.61 14.62 3.93
CA ALA A 427 -15.72 15.16 4.72
C ALA A 427 -16.62 14.03 5.25
N LEU A 428 -16.88 12.98 4.46
CA LEU A 428 -17.60 11.78 4.91
C LEU A 428 -16.85 11.09 6.06
N LEU A 429 -15.53 10.92 5.94
CA LEU A 429 -14.68 10.37 7.00
C LEU A 429 -14.75 11.22 8.27
N LEU A 430 -14.70 12.54 8.16
CA LEU A 430 -14.80 13.43 9.32
C LEU A 430 -16.18 13.32 9.98
N LEU A 431 -17.26 13.26 9.19
CA LEU A 431 -18.63 13.15 9.70
C LEU A 431 -18.90 11.80 10.36
N SER A 432 -18.21 10.73 9.97
CA SER A 432 -18.40 9.37 10.51
C SER A 432 -17.93 9.19 11.95
N PHE A 433 -17.28 10.19 12.56
CA PHE A 433 -16.87 10.14 13.96
C PHE A 433 -18.06 9.94 14.89
N LYS A 434 -19.22 10.54 14.57
CA LYS A 434 -20.48 10.34 15.28
C LYS A 434 -21.39 9.38 14.53
N ASN A 435 -22.19 8.62 15.27
CA ASN A 435 -23.31 7.91 14.68
C ASN A 435 -24.36 8.91 14.20
N ARG A 436 -24.70 8.88 12.91
CA ARG A 436 -25.58 9.86 12.25
C ARG A 436 -26.68 9.14 11.49
N LYS A 437 -27.90 9.68 11.51
CA LYS A 437 -29.03 9.11 10.78
C LYS A 437 -28.81 9.24 9.27
N LEU A 438 -28.70 8.11 8.59
CA LEU A 438 -28.80 8.06 7.14
C LEU A 438 -30.28 8.18 6.75
N LYS A 439 -30.59 8.99 5.72
CA LYS A 439 -31.94 8.92 5.13
C LYS A 439 -32.07 7.51 4.57
N ALA A 440 -33.11 6.79 5.01
CA ALA A 440 -33.32 5.38 4.68
C ALA A 440 -33.24 5.15 3.16
N THR A 441 -32.10 4.66 2.70
CA THR A 441 -32.02 3.91 1.46
C THR A 441 -32.38 2.48 1.85
N THR A 442 -33.38 1.91 1.18
CA THR A 442 -33.90 0.56 1.40
C THR A 442 -32.81 -0.47 1.11
N VAL A 443 -31.90 -0.69 2.05
CA VAL A 443 -30.93 -1.77 1.99
C VAL A 443 -31.35 -2.76 3.07
N GLN A 444 -31.83 -3.91 2.61
CA GLN A 444 -32.18 -5.05 3.46
C GLN A 444 -31.02 -5.38 4.39
N ASP A 445 -31.38 -5.75 5.62
CA ASP A 445 -30.50 -6.42 6.59
C ASP A 445 -29.86 -7.67 5.94
N SER A 446 -28.72 -7.49 5.29
CA SER A 446 -27.76 -8.56 5.01
C SER A 446 -26.45 -8.24 5.73
N LEU A 447 -26.53 -8.08 7.05
CA LEU A 447 -25.35 -8.04 7.92
C LEU A 447 -24.95 -9.48 8.29
N GLU A 448 -24.58 -10.27 7.27
CA GLU A 448 -23.77 -11.45 7.52
C GLU A 448 -22.34 -10.98 7.86
N ASN A 449 -22.02 -11.02 9.16
CA ASN A 449 -20.72 -10.71 9.77
C ASN A 449 -20.10 -9.35 9.37
N PRO A 450 -20.25 -8.28 10.17
CA PRO A 450 -19.50 -7.06 9.93
C PRO A 450 -18.01 -7.38 10.02
N LYS A 451 -17.33 -7.39 8.87
CA LYS A 451 -15.88 -7.47 8.79
C LYS A 451 -15.34 -6.39 9.72
N LYS A 452 -14.61 -6.80 10.76
CA LYS A 452 -14.19 -5.92 11.84
C LYS A 452 -13.00 -5.08 11.39
N TYR A 453 -13.26 -4.06 10.57
CA TYR A 453 -12.30 -3.14 9.95
C TYR A 453 -11.64 -2.14 10.93
N GLY A 454 -11.61 -2.48 12.23
CA GLY A 454 -10.97 -1.66 13.25
C GLY A 454 -11.97 -0.79 14.01
N PRO A 455 -11.63 0.46 14.35
CA PRO A 455 -12.46 1.32 15.19
C PRO A 455 -13.85 1.63 14.65
N LEU A 456 -14.81 1.92 15.55
CA LEU A 456 -16.22 2.15 15.21
C LEU A 456 -16.44 3.25 14.14
N GLU A 457 -15.74 4.38 14.26
CA GLU A 457 -15.83 5.48 13.31
C GLU A 457 -15.26 5.13 11.92
N VAL A 458 -14.30 4.21 11.86
CA VAL A 458 -13.72 3.70 10.62
C VAL A 458 -14.70 2.74 9.95
N GLN A 459 -15.32 1.85 10.73
CA GLN A 459 -16.36 0.95 10.22
C GLN A 459 -17.55 1.73 9.64
N ARG A 460 -18.01 2.79 10.35
CA ARG A 460 -19.06 3.68 9.84
C ARG A 460 -18.66 4.32 8.51
N TYR A 461 -17.45 4.85 8.42
CA TYR A 461 -16.96 5.44 7.17
C TYR A 461 -16.96 4.44 6.02
N ILE A 462 -16.37 3.24 6.22
CA ILE A 462 -16.31 2.21 5.18
C ILE A 462 -17.71 1.81 4.72
N SER A 463 -18.63 1.56 5.66
CA SER A 463 -20.00 1.19 5.33
C SER A 463 -20.73 2.25 4.50
N ILE A 464 -20.45 3.54 4.74
CA ILE A 464 -21.05 4.64 3.99
C ILE A 464 -20.39 4.74 2.61
N ALA A 465 -19.06 4.67 2.55
CA ALA A 465 -18.29 4.77 1.31
C ALA A 465 -18.57 3.62 0.33
N GLU A 466 -18.99 2.45 0.80
CA GLU A 466 -19.44 1.35 -0.05
C GLU A 466 -20.85 1.56 -0.63
N THR A 467 -21.65 2.48 -0.05
CA THR A 467 -23.05 2.73 -0.44
C THR A 467 -23.26 3.97 -1.29
N VAL A 468 -22.26 4.85 -1.38
CA VAL A 468 -22.29 6.11 -2.14
C VAL A 468 -21.37 5.97 -3.34
#